data_AF-I6ZSU4-F1
#
_entry.id   AF-I6ZSU4-F1
#
_cell.length_a   1.000
_cell.length_b   1.000
_cell.length_c   1.000
_cell.angle_alpha   90.00
_cell.angle_beta   90.00
_cell.angle_gamma   90.00
#
_symmetry.space_group_name_H-M   'P 1'
#
loop_
_entity.id
_entity.type
_entity.pdbx_description
1 polymer ?
#
loop_
_entity_poly.entity_id
_entity_poly.type
_entity_poly.pdbx_seq_one_letter_code
_entity_poly.pdbx_strand_id
1 'polypeptide(L)'
;MGWRDEITFPTKEVKQFLGVKFITESCVLLSLSYQSRYKALILFYNFNEEIDFAGLCMASVLLASKLEEEVCTLKKVIYVFNYLYTRYESKPTPLTNRLSIRLKEGCILAETQILKSLGFDVSFEDVYGEFIDFLETTDFSPDFIGKAIQVFNTIIQWPEAVSLDPCSLIIATIESLFSRNKRFEDYTRRYRLFQEKRVNLQTYEEVVTTKNISENLITGFFKRQKRK
;
A
#
# COMPACT_ATOMS: atom_id res chain seq x y z
N MET A 1 0.14 -33.88 -9.53
CA MET A 1 -1.17 -33.35 -10.00
C MET A 1 -2.20 -33.70 -8.94
N GLY A 2 -3.02 -32.83 -8.40
CA GLY A 2 -3.23 -31.40 -8.61
C GLY A 2 -4.20 -30.91 -7.53
N TRP A 3 -3.81 -29.86 -6.81
CA TRP A 3 -4.66 -28.98 -6.01
C TRP A 3 -3.95 -27.61 -5.99
N ARG A 4 -3.79 -27.01 -7.17
CA ARG A 4 -3.80 -25.55 -7.21
C ARG A 4 -5.27 -25.22 -7.06
N ASP A 5 -5.74 -25.13 -5.83
CA ASP A 5 -7.07 -24.63 -5.55
C ASP A 5 -7.20 -23.31 -6.33
N GLU A 6 -8.17 -23.24 -7.24
CA GLU A 6 -8.55 -22.01 -7.91
C GLU A 6 -9.15 -21.08 -6.86
N ILE A 7 -8.29 -20.49 -6.03
CA ILE A 7 -8.70 -19.52 -5.03
C ILE A 7 -9.25 -18.33 -5.80
N THR A 8 -10.58 -18.23 -5.78
CA THR A 8 -11.31 -17.10 -6.32
C THR A 8 -11.38 -16.04 -5.24
N PHE A 9 -10.92 -14.84 -5.57
CA PHE A 9 -10.92 -13.72 -4.64
C PHE A 9 -12.21 -12.89 -4.83
N PRO A 10 -12.97 -12.61 -3.76
CA PRO A 10 -14.08 -11.67 -3.83
C PRO A 10 -13.58 -10.26 -4.22
N THR A 11 -14.42 -9.51 -4.94
CA THR A 11 -14.09 -8.16 -5.45
C THR A 11 -13.55 -7.21 -4.36
N LYS A 12 -14.12 -7.27 -3.16
CA LYS A 12 -13.66 -6.46 -2.01
C LYS A 12 -12.20 -6.76 -1.64
N GLU A 13 -11.84 -8.03 -1.56
CA GLU A 13 -10.48 -8.47 -1.22
C GLU A 13 -9.51 -8.13 -2.34
N VAL A 14 -9.92 -8.29 -3.61
CA VAL A 14 -9.13 -7.86 -4.77
C VAL A 14 -8.83 -6.36 -4.71
N LYS A 15 -9.84 -5.53 -4.43
CA LYS A 15 -9.67 -4.08 -4.28
C LYS A 15 -8.70 -3.74 -3.15
N GLN A 16 -8.80 -4.43 -2.02
CA GLN A 16 -7.89 -4.26 -0.89
C GLN A 16 -6.44 -4.63 -1.25
N PHE A 17 -6.22 -5.81 -1.84
CA PHE A 17 -4.88 -6.23 -2.26
C PHE A 17 -4.26 -5.30 -3.31
N LEU A 18 -5.06 -4.82 -4.26
CA LEU A 18 -4.59 -3.81 -5.22
C LEU A 18 -4.22 -2.51 -4.51
N GLY A 19 -5.03 -2.04 -3.56
CA GLY A 19 -4.76 -0.82 -2.80
C GLY A 19 -3.46 -0.93 -2.02
N VAL A 20 -3.28 -2.03 -1.27
CA VAL A 20 -2.04 -2.34 -0.55
C VAL A 20 -0.84 -2.28 -1.48
N LYS A 21 -0.93 -2.95 -2.64
CA LYS A 21 0.15 -2.99 -3.63
C LYS A 21 0.48 -1.59 -4.15
N PHE A 22 -0.52 -0.84 -4.61
CA PHE A 22 -0.31 0.48 -5.19
C PHE A 22 0.22 1.49 -4.16
N ILE A 23 -0.32 1.48 -2.94
CA ILE A 23 0.12 2.37 -1.86
C ILE A 23 1.55 2.02 -1.44
N THR A 24 1.84 0.75 -1.18
CA THR A 24 3.17 0.29 -0.74
C THR A 24 4.23 0.60 -1.81
N GLU A 25 3.98 0.25 -3.07
CA GLU A 25 4.91 0.56 -4.17
C GLU A 25 5.06 2.08 -4.37
N SER A 26 3.99 2.86 -4.19
CA SER A 26 4.07 4.33 -4.28
C SER A 26 4.93 4.93 -3.19
N CYS A 27 4.74 4.53 -1.93
CA CYS A 27 5.56 4.99 -0.82
C CYS A 27 7.04 4.66 -1.04
N VAL A 28 7.36 3.46 -1.54
CA VAL A 28 8.74 3.08 -1.89
C VAL A 28 9.30 3.96 -3.00
N LEU A 29 8.56 4.19 -4.08
CA LEU A 29 9.02 4.99 -5.23
C LEU A 29 9.16 6.49 -4.90
N LEU A 30 8.37 6.97 -3.93
CA LEU A 30 8.42 8.34 -3.43
C LEU A 30 9.41 8.53 -2.27
N SER A 31 10.05 7.44 -1.81
CA SER A 31 10.93 7.41 -0.64
C SER A 31 10.27 7.95 0.63
N LEU A 32 9.00 7.60 0.86
CA LEU A 32 8.25 7.94 2.08
C LEU A 32 8.57 6.97 3.21
N SER A 33 8.48 7.46 4.44
CA SER A 33 8.70 6.68 5.66
C SER A 33 7.70 5.54 5.82
N TYR A 34 8.01 4.62 6.73
CA TYR A 34 7.08 3.57 7.12
C TYR A 34 5.85 4.13 7.84
N GLN A 35 6.00 5.22 8.61
CA GLN A 35 4.88 5.92 9.26
C GLN A 35 3.87 6.44 8.22
N SER A 36 4.36 7.13 7.19
CA SER A 36 3.55 7.57 6.05
C SER A 36 2.84 6.41 5.36
N ARG A 37 3.53 5.28 5.19
CA ARG A 37 2.93 4.09 4.58
C ARG A 37 1.78 3.54 5.41
N TYR A 38 1.94 3.44 6.73
CA TYR A 38 0.88 2.96 7.61
C TYR A 38 -0.32 3.90 7.59
N LYS A 39 -0.11 5.20 7.80
CA LYS A 39 -1.22 6.18 7.75
C LYS A 39 -1.95 6.14 6.40
N ALA A 40 -1.23 5.98 5.29
CA ALA A 40 -1.84 5.81 3.97
C ALA A 40 -2.70 4.53 3.85
N LEU A 41 -2.24 3.41 4.43
CA LEU A 41 -3.00 2.16 4.44
C LEU A 41 -4.25 2.25 5.33
N ILE A 42 -4.15 2.87 6.51
CA ILE A 42 -5.30 3.12 7.39
C ILE A 42 -6.35 3.97 6.69
N LEU A 43 -5.93 5.10 6.09
CA LEU A 43 -6.82 5.95 5.30
C LEU A 43 -7.48 5.18 4.16
N PHE A 44 -6.71 4.37 3.43
CA PHE A 44 -7.27 3.55 2.36
C PHE A 44 -8.34 2.57 2.87
N TYR A 45 -8.09 1.86 3.97
CA TYR A 45 -9.03 0.88 4.48
C TYR A 45 -10.32 1.50 5.00
N ASN A 46 -10.23 2.65 5.66
CA ASN A 46 -11.40 3.34 6.21
C ASN A 46 -12.33 3.88 5.11
N PHE A 47 -11.81 4.24 3.94
CA PHE A 47 -12.59 4.89 2.87
C PHE A 47 -12.73 4.05 1.59
N ASN A 48 -12.32 2.78 1.62
CA ASN A 48 -12.29 1.90 0.45
C ASN A 48 -13.65 1.72 -0.24
N GLU A 49 -14.77 1.85 0.46
CA GLU A 49 -16.09 1.61 -0.11
C GLU A 49 -16.73 2.86 -0.72
N GLU A 50 -16.33 4.05 -0.28
CA GLU A 50 -17.00 5.31 -0.59
C GLU A 50 -16.37 6.06 -1.77
N ILE A 51 -15.09 5.82 -2.03
CA ILE A 51 -14.27 6.63 -2.94
C ILE A 51 -13.76 5.79 -4.12
N ASP A 52 -13.61 6.44 -5.28
CA ASP A 52 -12.95 5.85 -6.45
C ASP A 52 -11.55 5.35 -6.07
N PHE A 53 -11.20 4.15 -6.55
CA PHE A 53 -9.99 3.45 -6.15
C PHE A 53 -8.72 4.26 -6.41
N ALA A 54 -8.57 4.82 -7.62
CA ALA A 54 -7.37 5.54 -8.00
C ALA A 54 -7.25 6.85 -7.20
N GLY A 55 -8.35 7.60 -7.10
CA GLY A 55 -8.43 8.81 -6.28
C GLY A 55 -8.07 8.54 -4.83
N LEU A 56 -8.67 7.51 -4.23
CA LEU A 56 -8.43 7.11 -2.84
C LEU A 56 -6.97 6.77 -2.59
N CYS A 57 -6.36 5.90 -3.41
CA CYS A 57 -4.96 5.50 -3.19
C CYS A 57 -4.00 6.69 -3.30
N MET A 58 -4.22 7.58 -4.27
CA MET A 58 -3.41 8.80 -4.42
C MET A 58 -3.61 9.76 -3.25
N ALA A 59 -4.86 9.97 -2.83
CA ALA A 59 -5.20 10.87 -1.73
C ALA A 59 -4.66 10.36 -0.40
N SER A 60 -4.76 9.06 -0.11
CA SER A 60 -4.20 8.46 1.10
C SER A 60 -2.70 8.65 1.20
N VAL A 61 -1.96 8.45 0.11
CA VAL A 61 -0.49 8.67 0.07
C VAL A 61 -0.16 10.15 0.25
N LEU A 62 -0.89 11.04 -0.44
CA LEU A 62 -0.66 12.47 -0.36
C LEU A 62 -0.95 13.02 1.04
N LEU A 63 -2.08 12.64 1.64
CA LEU A 63 -2.46 13.06 2.99
C LEU A 63 -1.48 12.52 4.02
N ALA A 64 -1.13 11.23 3.99
CA ALA A 64 -0.18 10.66 4.92
C ALA A 64 1.17 11.38 4.87
N SER A 65 1.69 11.68 3.67
CA SER A 65 2.94 12.44 3.55
C SER A 65 2.86 13.86 4.11
N LYS A 66 1.68 14.50 4.07
CA LYS A 66 1.49 15.82 4.71
C LYS A 66 1.44 15.71 6.23
N LEU A 67 0.84 14.65 6.76
CA LEU A 67 0.73 14.39 8.20
C LEU A 67 2.09 14.07 8.83
N GLU A 68 2.99 13.44 8.07
CA GLU A 68 4.38 13.17 8.47
C GLU A 68 5.37 14.29 8.05
N GLU A 69 4.86 15.42 7.56
CA GLU A 69 5.67 16.56 7.09
C GLU A 69 6.74 16.20 6.02
N GLU A 70 6.47 15.19 5.20
CA GLU A 70 7.38 14.71 4.15
C GLU A 70 7.21 15.46 2.82
N VAL A 71 8.32 15.65 2.08
CA VAL A 71 8.33 16.42 0.82
C VAL A 71 7.74 15.62 -0.36
N CYS A 72 6.41 15.57 -0.40
CA CYS A 72 5.64 14.92 -1.44
C CYS A 72 4.67 15.92 -2.12
N THR A 73 4.67 15.97 -3.45
CA THR A 73 3.75 16.83 -4.19
C THR A 73 2.74 15.98 -4.95
N LEU A 74 1.53 16.49 -5.13
CA LEU A 74 0.50 15.85 -5.95
C LEU A 74 1.03 15.48 -7.36
N LYS A 75 1.89 16.31 -7.94
CA LYS A 75 2.55 16.02 -9.21
C LYS A 75 3.39 14.74 -9.13
N LYS A 76 4.23 14.58 -8.09
CA LYS A 76 5.04 13.36 -7.89
C LYS A 76 4.13 12.13 -7.74
N VAL A 77 3.07 12.23 -6.94
CA VAL A 77 2.08 11.16 -6.73
C VAL A 77 1.47 10.73 -8.07
N ILE A 78 0.96 11.67 -8.88
CA ILE A 78 0.37 11.37 -10.19
C ILE A 78 1.37 10.65 -11.12
N TYR A 79 2.63 11.08 -11.16
CA TYR A 79 3.64 10.42 -11.99
C TYR A 79 3.91 8.99 -11.54
N VAL A 80 4.03 8.76 -10.23
CA VAL A 80 4.26 7.43 -9.66
C VAL A 80 3.06 6.53 -9.92
N PHE A 81 1.85 7.02 -9.69
CA PHE A 81 0.64 6.25 -10.01
C PHE A 81 0.53 5.93 -11.51
N ASN A 82 0.77 6.89 -12.40
CA ASN A 82 0.77 6.61 -13.85
C ASN A 82 1.82 5.55 -14.23
N TYR A 83 3.00 5.59 -13.62
CA TYR A 83 4.05 4.58 -13.79
C TYR A 83 3.58 3.20 -13.31
N LEU A 84 2.99 3.11 -12.11
CA LEU A 84 2.47 1.86 -11.56
C LEU A 84 1.32 1.30 -12.38
N TYR A 85 0.36 2.12 -12.82
CA TYR A 85 -0.71 1.73 -13.73
C TYR A 85 -0.16 1.17 -15.04
N THR A 86 0.78 1.89 -15.66
CA THR A 86 1.45 1.46 -16.90
C THR A 86 2.16 0.11 -16.72
N ARG A 87 2.87 -0.06 -15.59
CA ARG A 87 3.56 -1.31 -15.24
C ARG A 87 2.58 -2.44 -14.99
N TYR A 88 1.48 -2.15 -14.32
CA TYR A 88 0.47 -3.13 -13.96
C TYR A 88 -0.28 -3.63 -15.20
N GLU A 89 -0.76 -2.72 -16.06
CA GLU A 89 -1.44 -3.05 -17.31
C GLU A 89 -0.49 -3.54 -18.41
N SER A 90 0.83 -3.41 -18.21
CA SER A 90 1.84 -3.77 -19.21
C SER A 90 1.63 -3.03 -20.54
N LYS A 91 1.07 -1.81 -20.46
CA LYS A 91 0.77 -0.93 -21.58
C LYS A 91 1.33 0.46 -21.26
N PRO A 92 2.33 0.95 -22.01
CA PRO A 92 2.84 2.30 -21.83
C PRO A 92 1.74 3.31 -22.16
N THR A 93 1.11 3.85 -21.12
CA THR A 93 0.13 4.92 -21.26
C THR A 93 0.84 6.24 -20.96
N PRO A 94 1.15 7.05 -21.98
CA PRO A 94 1.78 8.34 -21.74
C PRO A 94 0.86 9.19 -20.87
N LEU A 95 1.44 9.90 -19.90
CA LEU A 95 0.69 10.84 -19.07
C LEU A 95 0.31 12.06 -19.92
N THR A 96 -0.83 11.98 -20.59
CA THR A 96 -1.38 13.10 -21.36
C THR A 96 -1.87 14.20 -20.44
N ASN A 97 -1.97 15.44 -20.94
CA ASN A 97 -2.52 16.56 -20.16
C ASN A 97 -3.93 16.26 -19.63
N ARG A 98 -4.79 15.64 -20.46
CA ARG A 98 -6.15 15.26 -20.07
C ARG A 98 -6.15 14.21 -18.96
N LEU A 99 -5.30 13.18 -19.06
CA LEU A 99 -5.17 12.15 -18.03
C LEU A 99 -4.64 12.75 -16.71
N SER A 100 -3.64 13.62 -16.80
CA SER A 100 -3.06 14.32 -15.65
C SER A 100 -4.12 15.17 -14.91
N ILE A 101 -4.93 15.94 -15.65
CA ILE A 101 -6.03 16.73 -15.07
C ILE A 101 -7.03 15.82 -14.37
N ARG A 102 -7.48 14.74 -15.02
CA ARG A 102 -8.43 13.79 -14.43
C ARG A 102 -7.90 13.15 -13.14
N LEU A 103 -6.65 12.71 -13.14
CA LEU A 103 -6.03 12.12 -11.93
C LEU A 103 -5.88 13.14 -10.81
N LYS A 104 -5.54 14.40 -11.16
CA LYS A 104 -5.47 15.51 -10.21
C LYS A 104 -6.83 15.79 -9.58
N GLU A 105 -7.88 15.93 -10.39
CA GLU A 105 -9.25 16.17 -9.91
C GLU A 105 -9.75 15.03 -9.03
N GLY A 106 -9.56 13.78 -9.47
CA GLY A 106 -9.95 12.60 -8.68
C GLY A 106 -9.24 12.54 -7.32
N CYS A 107 -7.94 12.86 -7.29
CA CYS A 107 -7.17 12.92 -6.05
C CYS A 107 -7.67 14.04 -5.11
N ILE A 108 -7.92 15.25 -5.63
CA ILE A 108 -8.42 16.39 -4.83
C ILE A 108 -9.81 16.10 -4.26
N LEU A 109 -10.70 15.50 -5.07
CA LEU A 109 -12.04 15.12 -4.62
C LEU A 109 -11.97 14.07 -3.51
N ALA A 110 -11.17 13.01 -3.70
CA ALA A 110 -10.96 11.98 -2.69
C ALA A 110 -10.35 12.55 -1.40
N GLU A 111 -9.32 13.39 -1.50
CA GLU A 111 -8.70 14.06 -0.36
C GLU A 111 -9.74 14.88 0.43
N THR A 112 -10.59 15.64 -0.28
CA THR A 112 -11.64 16.45 0.34
C THR A 112 -12.68 15.57 1.05
N GLN A 113 -13.07 14.44 0.45
CA GLN A 113 -14.02 13.50 1.05
C GLN A 113 -13.47 12.86 2.33
N ILE A 114 -12.20 12.43 2.31
CA ILE A 114 -11.50 11.88 3.47
C ILE A 114 -11.51 12.91 4.61
N LEU A 115 -11.03 14.12 4.35
CA LEU A 115 -10.92 15.17 5.36
C LEU A 115 -12.29 15.55 5.96
N LYS A 116 -13.32 15.66 5.12
CA LYS A 116 -14.69 15.94 5.59
C LYS A 116 -15.22 14.83 6.49
N SER A 117 -14.99 13.58 6.11
CA SER A 117 -15.49 12.43 6.87
C SER A 117 -14.78 12.27 8.22
N LEU A 118 -13.51 12.68 8.29
CA LEU A 118 -12.76 12.78 9.55
C LEU A 118 -13.09 14.04 10.37
N GLY A 119 -13.99 14.91 9.90
CA GLY A 119 -14.28 16.18 10.57
C GLY A 119 -13.07 17.13 10.63
N PHE A 120 -12.09 16.95 9.74
CA PHE A 120 -10.77 17.58 9.76
C PHE A 120 -9.91 17.26 11.00
N ASP A 121 -10.32 16.29 11.82
CA ASP A 121 -9.46 15.70 12.85
C ASP A 121 -8.64 14.57 12.24
N VAL A 122 -7.37 14.86 11.97
CA VAL A 122 -6.39 13.94 11.39
C VAL A 122 -5.33 13.55 12.41
N SER A 123 -5.72 13.47 13.69
CA SER A 123 -4.89 12.82 14.70
C SER A 123 -4.78 11.32 14.41
N PHE A 124 -3.55 10.83 14.31
CA PHE A 124 -3.23 9.42 14.18
C PHE A 124 -2.25 9.06 15.28
N GLU A 125 -2.48 7.93 15.92
CA GLU A 125 -1.54 7.33 16.86
C GLU A 125 -0.19 7.06 16.17
N ASP A 126 0.91 7.33 16.87
CA ASP A 126 2.25 7.04 16.37
C ASP A 126 2.64 5.59 16.65
N VAL A 127 1.92 4.68 15.98
CA VAL A 127 2.11 3.23 16.14
C VAL A 127 3.53 2.78 15.81
N TYR A 128 4.17 3.43 14.84
CA TYR A 128 5.55 3.12 14.50
C TYR A 128 6.52 3.60 15.56
N GLY A 129 6.34 4.80 16.12
CA GLY A 129 7.11 5.27 17.26
C GLY A 129 7.03 4.29 18.43
N GLU A 130 5.80 3.93 18.84
CA GLU A 130 5.58 2.98 19.94
C GLU A 130 6.21 1.60 19.68
N PHE A 131 6.18 1.12 18.44
CA PHE A 131 6.84 -0.13 18.07
C PHE A 131 8.37 -0.04 18.14
N ILE A 132 8.97 1.07 17.71
CA ILE A 132 10.41 1.28 17.83
C ILE A 132 10.81 1.40 19.30
N ASP A 133 10.09 2.17 20.10
CA ASP A 133 10.31 2.29 21.55
C ASP A 133 10.24 0.92 22.24
N PHE A 134 9.27 0.09 21.85
CA PHE A 134 9.19 -1.29 22.32
C PHE A 134 10.45 -2.09 21.96
N LEU A 135 10.91 -2.02 20.71
CA LEU A 135 12.11 -2.75 20.29
C LEU A 135 13.38 -2.26 20.99
N GLU A 136 13.50 -0.96 21.24
CA GLU A 136 14.65 -0.35 21.93
C GLU A 136 14.69 -0.66 23.43
N THR A 137 13.52 -0.80 24.07
CA THR A 137 13.43 -1.17 25.50
C THR A 137 13.64 -2.67 25.74
N THR A 138 13.52 -3.49 24.70
CA THR A 138 13.78 -4.93 24.76
C THR A 138 15.24 -5.27 24.42
N ASP A 139 15.85 -6.18 25.17
CA ASP A 139 17.22 -6.67 24.91
C ASP A 139 17.24 -7.75 23.81
N PHE A 140 16.65 -7.45 22.65
CA PHE A 140 16.61 -8.35 21.51
C PHE A 140 17.86 -8.23 20.63
N SER A 141 18.23 -9.32 19.97
CA SER A 141 19.35 -9.30 19.03
C SER A 141 19.04 -8.44 17.79
N PRO A 142 20.05 -7.81 17.16
CA PRO A 142 19.84 -6.99 15.97
C PRO A 142 19.17 -7.75 14.80
N ASP A 143 19.45 -9.05 14.65
CA ASP A 143 18.80 -9.91 13.65
C ASP A 143 17.31 -10.09 13.96
N PHE A 144 16.95 -10.25 15.24
CA PHE A 144 15.56 -10.35 15.66
C PHE A 144 14.81 -9.03 15.41
N ILE A 145 15.42 -7.89 15.76
CA ILE A 145 14.86 -6.55 15.52
C ILE A 145 14.60 -6.35 14.01
N GLY A 146 15.58 -6.70 13.16
CA GLY A 146 15.41 -6.60 11.71
C GLY A 146 14.23 -7.43 11.17
N LYS A 147 14.08 -8.67 11.67
CA LYS A 147 12.94 -9.53 11.34
C LYS A 147 11.62 -8.98 11.86
N ALA A 148 11.60 -8.45 13.08
CA ALA A 148 10.42 -7.84 13.68
C ALA A 148 9.93 -6.66 12.84
N ILE A 149 10.82 -5.76 12.42
CA ILE A 149 10.50 -4.64 11.53
C ILE A 149 9.95 -5.13 10.19
N GLN A 150 10.52 -6.18 9.61
CA GLN A 150 10.02 -6.76 8.35
C GLN A 150 8.60 -7.33 8.51
N VAL A 151 8.34 -8.06 9.59
CA VAL A 151 7.02 -8.63 9.88
C VAL A 151 6.01 -7.52 10.17
N PHE A 152 6.37 -6.53 10.98
CA PHE A 152 5.51 -5.38 11.27
C PHE A 152 5.09 -4.65 9.98
N ASN A 153 6.05 -4.37 9.10
CA ASN A 153 5.82 -3.77 7.79
C ASN A 153 4.91 -4.60 6.86
N THR A 154 4.79 -5.90 7.13
CA THR A 154 3.88 -6.81 6.42
C THR A 154 2.52 -6.86 7.12
N ILE A 155 2.47 -6.78 8.45
CA ILE A 155 1.24 -6.74 9.25
C ILE A 155 0.45 -5.48 8.99
N ILE A 156 1.06 -4.31 8.85
CA ILE A 156 0.32 -3.07 8.54
C ILE A 156 -0.42 -3.14 7.20
N GLN A 157 -0.05 -4.09 6.32
CA GLN A 157 -0.74 -4.34 5.07
C GLN A 157 -2.01 -5.16 5.27
N TRP A 158 -2.21 -5.82 6.40
CA TRP A 158 -3.38 -6.65 6.70
C TRP A 158 -4.59 -5.77 7.05
N PRO A 159 -5.77 -5.95 6.41
CA PRO A 159 -6.93 -5.11 6.70
C PRO A 159 -7.36 -5.08 8.17
N GLU A 160 -7.15 -6.16 8.92
CA GLU A 160 -7.50 -6.24 10.34
C GLU A 160 -6.64 -5.28 11.20
N ALA A 161 -5.46 -4.86 10.70
CA ALA A 161 -4.59 -3.92 11.40
C ALA A 161 -5.26 -2.59 11.74
N VAL A 162 -6.28 -2.18 10.98
CA VAL A 162 -7.06 -0.96 11.22
C VAL A 162 -7.84 -0.99 12.53
N SER A 163 -8.20 -2.19 12.98
CA SER A 163 -8.99 -2.39 14.20
C SER A 163 -8.13 -2.66 15.43
N LEU A 164 -6.81 -2.72 15.26
CA LEU A 164 -5.87 -3.05 16.33
C LEU A 164 -5.26 -1.76 16.88
N ASP A 165 -5.25 -1.64 18.20
CA ASP A 165 -4.46 -0.64 18.90
C ASP A 165 -2.95 -0.94 18.77
N PRO A 166 -2.07 0.02 19.11
CA PRO A 166 -0.64 -0.15 18.93
C PRO A 166 -0.07 -1.37 19.66
N CYS A 167 -0.48 -1.60 20.90
CA CYS A 167 -0.04 -2.76 21.68
C CYS A 167 -0.47 -4.07 21.01
N SER A 168 -1.71 -4.14 20.52
CA SER A 168 -2.21 -5.30 19.77
C SER A 168 -1.43 -5.55 18.47
N LEU A 169 -1.00 -4.50 17.76
CA LEU A 169 -0.15 -4.64 16.57
C LEU A 169 1.24 -5.18 16.90
N ILE A 170 1.83 -4.73 18.01
CA ILE A 170 3.12 -5.24 18.51
C ILE A 170 2.98 -6.71 18.87
N ILE A 171 1.95 -7.08 19.64
CA ILE A 171 1.67 -8.47 20.02
C ILE A 171 1.49 -9.34 18.76
N ALA A 172 0.67 -8.89 17.81
CA ALA A 172 0.44 -9.61 16.56
C ALA A 172 1.75 -9.81 15.77
N THR A 173 2.66 -8.84 15.82
CA THR A 173 4.00 -8.92 15.21
C THR A 173 4.86 -9.99 15.85
N ILE A 174 4.94 -9.98 17.18
CA ILE A 174 5.71 -10.98 17.92
C ILE A 174 5.12 -12.38 17.72
N GLU A 175 3.79 -12.55 17.81
CA GLU A 175 3.14 -13.83 17.55
C GLU A 175 3.39 -14.34 16.13
N SER A 176 3.42 -13.45 15.14
CA SER A 176 3.70 -13.79 13.75
C SER A 176 5.14 -14.23 13.52
N LEU A 177 6.11 -13.68 14.26
CA LEU A 177 7.51 -14.15 14.23
C LEU A 177 7.64 -15.62 14.70
N PHE A 178 6.75 -16.06 15.58
CA PHE A 178 6.71 -17.43 16.10
C PHE A 178 5.67 -18.32 15.41
N SER A 179 5.11 -17.91 14.27
CA SER A 179 4.07 -18.65 13.55
C SER A 179 2.83 -19.00 14.39
N ARG A 180 2.47 -18.12 15.32
CA ARG A 180 1.29 -18.29 16.20
C ARG A 180 0.06 -17.56 15.66
N ASN A 181 0.26 -16.54 14.82
CA ASN A 181 -0.84 -15.78 14.21
C ASN A 181 -1.33 -16.43 12.90
N LYS A 182 -2.19 -17.44 13.01
CA LYS A 182 -2.72 -18.18 11.85
C LYS A 182 -3.52 -17.33 10.87
N ARG A 183 -4.20 -16.28 11.35
CA ARG A 183 -5.00 -15.39 10.49
C ARG A 183 -4.09 -14.55 9.59
N PHE A 184 -3.05 -13.98 10.16
CA PHE A 184 -2.05 -13.22 9.41
C PHE A 184 -1.27 -14.13 8.43
N GLU A 185 -0.98 -15.36 8.82
CA GLU A 185 -0.38 -16.34 7.91
C GLU A 185 -1.29 -16.66 6.72
N ASP A 186 -2.59 -16.85 6.95
CA ASP A 186 -3.56 -17.06 5.87
C ASP A 186 -3.65 -15.83 4.95
N TYR A 187 -3.75 -14.63 5.52
CA TYR A 187 -3.72 -13.37 4.77
C TYR A 187 -2.48 -13.28 3.89
N THR A 188 -1.29 -13.52 4.46
CA THR A 188 -0.02 -13.42 3.74
C THR A 188 0.05 -14.44 2.61
N ARG A 189 -0.44 -15.67 2.85
CA ARG A 189 -0.55 -16.72 1.81
C ARG A 189 -1.46 -16.28 0.67
N ARG A 190 -2.66 -15.78 0.99
CA ARG A 190 -3.64 -15.29 0.00
C ARG A 190 -3.09 -14.12 -0.80
N TYR A 191 -2.43 -13.16 -0.14
CA TYR A 191 -1.83 -12.02 -0.81
C TYR A 191 -0.69 -12.43 -1.76
N ARG A 192 0.16 -13.40 -1.38
CA ARG A 192 1.18 -13.95 -2.28
C ARG A 192 0.57 -14.60 -3.53
N LEU A 193 -0.47 -15.41 -3.35
CA LEU A 193 -1.19 -16.02 -4.48
C LEU A 193 -1.84 -14.95 -5.38
N PHE A 194 -2.37 -13.88 -4.79
CA PHE A 194 -2.90 -12.75 -5.55
C PHE A 194 -1.81 -12.04 -6.39
N GLN A 195 -0.59 -11.90 -5.87
CA GLN A 195 0.50 -11.25 -6.61
C GLN A 195 0.92 -11.98 -7.89
N GLU A 196 0.68 -13.30 -7.94
CA GLU A 196 0.93 -14.13 -9.14
C GLU A 196 -0.16 -13.96 -10.21
N LYS A 197 -1.32 -13.43 -9.82
CA LYS A 197 -2.46 -13.20 -10.71
C LYS A 197 -2.42 -11.79 -11.32
N ARG A 198 -3.05 -11.66 -12.49
CA ARG A 198 -3.36 -10.36 -13.10
C ARG A 198 -4.85 -10.14 -13.05
N VAL A 199 -5.25 -8.92 -12.76
CA VAL A 199 -6.64 -8.54 -12.58
C VAL A 199 -6.90 -7.27 -13.39
N ASN A 200 -8.11 -7.09 -13.92
CA ASN A 200 -8.50 -5.84 -14.52
C ASN A 200 -8.78 -4.78 -13.44
N LEU A 201 -8.15 -3.60 -13.53
CA LEU A 201 -8.30 -2.54 -12.51
C LEU A 201 -9.69 -1.88 -12.48
N GLN A 202 -10.50 -2.07 -13.52
CA GLN A 202 -11.86 -1.53 -13.62
C GLN A 202 -12.92 -2.55 -13.17
N THR A 203 -12.79 -3.81 -13.59
CA THR A 203 -13.78 -4.85 -13.28
C THR A 203 -13.41 -5.70 -12.07
N TYR A 204 -12.16 -5.66 -11.63
CA TYR A 204 -11.59 -6.49 -10.56
C TYR A 204 -11.67 -8.01 -10.85
N GLU A 205 -11.83 -8.38 -12.12
CA GLU A 205 -11.85 -9.77 -12.57
C GLU A 205 -10.46 -10.23 -13.00
N GLU A 206 -10.17 -11.51 -12.77
CA GLU A 206 -8.90 -12.14 -13.14
C GLU A 206 -8.74 -12.18 -14.67
N VAL A 207 -7.55 -11.80 -15.14
CA VAL A 207 -7.16 -11.82 -16.55
C VAL A 207 -6.17 -12.96 -16.76
N VAL A 208 -6.54 -13.94 -17.59
CA VAL A 208 -5.69 -15.07 -17.98
C VAL A 208 -4.56 -14.54 -18.89
N THR A 209 -3.43 -14.16 -18.29
CA THR A 209 -2.36 -13.34 -18.89
C THR A 209 -1.69 -13.93 -20.15
N THR A 210 -1.08 -13.08 -21.00
CA THR A 210 -0.10 -13.54 -22.02
C THR A 210 1.23 -12.79 -22.11
N LYS A 211 1.52 -11.72 -21.37
CA LYS A 211 2.84 -11.06 -21.50
C LYS A 211 3.47 -10.65 -20.18
N ASN A 212 4.53 -11.35 -19.79
CA ASN A 212 5.52 -10.88 -18.83
C ASN A 212 6.38 -9.78 -19.49
N ILE A 213 6.64 -8.69 -18.78
CA ILE A 213 7.56 -7.63 -19.23
C ILE A 213 8.87 -7.69 -18.45
N SER A 214 9.97 -7.43 -19.17
CA SER A 214 11.35 -7.43 -18.73
C SER A 214 11.69 -6.32 -17.73
N GLU A 215 12.56 -6.64 -16.78
CA GLU A 215 13.07 -5.75 -15.72
C GLU A 215 13.82 -4.50 -16.24
N ASN A 216 14.12 -4.45 -17.54
CA ASN A 216 14.86 -3.36 -18.18
C ASN A 216 14.15 -1.99 -18.12
N LEU A 217 12.82 -1.95 -17.94
CA LEU A 217 12.09 -0.70 -17.74
C LEU A 217 12.28 -0.11 -16.33
N ILE A 218 12.63 -0.94 -15.34
CA ILE A 218 12.79 -0.55 -13.93
C ILE A 218 14.08 0.28 -13.77
N THR A 219 15.19 -0.21 -14.31
CA THR A 219 16.49 0.48 -14.23
C THR A 219 16.50 1.82 -14.95
N GLY A 220 15.70 1.97 -16.01
CA GLY A 220 15.55 3.21 -16.77
C GLY A 220 14.83 4.33 -16.01
N PHE A 221 13.89 4.01 -15.11
CA PHE A 221 13.15 5.01 -14.31
C PHE A 221 13.99 5.54 -13.14
N PHE A 222 14.64 4.65 -12.36
CA PHE A 222 15.53 5.04 -11.28
C PHE A 222 16.68 5.96 -11.75
N LYS A 223 17.24 5.69 -12.94
CA LYS A 223 18.28 6.54 -13.55
C LYS A 223 17.78 7.94 -13.93
N ARG A 224 16.48 8.10 -14.23
CA ARG A 224 15.89 9.41 -14.59
C ARG A 224 15.52 10.23 -13.37
N GLN A 225 15.16 9.59 -12.26
CA GLN A 225 14.89 10.27 -10.99
C GLN A 225 16.16 10.81 -10.33
N LYS A 226 17.30 10.10 -10.45
CA LYS A 226 18.60 10.56 -9.92
C LYS A 226 19.28 11.68 -10.72
N ARG A 227 18.72 12.09 -11.87
CA ARG A 227 19.30 13.11 -12.78
C ARG A 227 18.74 14.53 -12.57
N LYS A 228 18.21 14.83 -11.40
CA LYS A 228 17.82 16.19 -11.01
C LYS A 228 18.39 16.54 -9.66
#